data_AF-A0A1N6MZZ2-F1
#
_entry.id   AF-A0A1N6MZZ2-F1
#
_cell.length_a   1.000
_cell.length_b   1.000
_cell.length_c   1.000
_cell.angle_alpha   90.00
_cell.angle_beta   90.00
_cell.angle_gamma   90.00
#
_symmetry.space_group_name_H-M   'P 1'
#
loop_
_entity.id
_entity.type
_entity.pdbx_description
1 polymer ?
#
loop_
_entity_poly.entity_id
_entity_poly.type
_entity_poly.pdbx_seq_one_letter_code
_entity_poly.pdbx_strand_id
1 'polypeptide(L)'
;MDKPDSAYKRYAYFGSEKDYQQYVIPIQFSASPQYDESYVFGINDEVEDVVYLYDITMSIFGVYLYFDYYNSDPYFKEVKLTAEYIKTVKDQSQYKLIMNNKERHMFLYCPETSSSSWDWLQLNSNNFTLMSFYPLHFENSIVKKRCKGVWSSRVPIKTSDSACTPVSDEIAKKLYQDAKLGSYERRVESFNYEDFCHVYKAQVSKTAYKNDVEIAYCFILMWGKQQNDKNAVIAFLAISP
;
A
#
# COMPACT_ATOMS: atom_id res chain seq x y z
N MET A 1 12.07 -24.31 19.26
CA MET A 1 11.17 -23.16 19.44
C MET A 1 9.87 -23.59 18.81
N ASP A 2 8.89 -23.95 19.64
CA ASP A 2 7.66 -24.55 19.17
C ASP A 2 6.86 -23.52 18.36
N LYS A 3 6.38 -23.96 17.19
CA LYS A 3 5.47 -23.18 16.35
C LYS A 3 4.24 -22.83 17.18
N PRO A 4 3.67 -21.61 17.06
CA PRO A 4 2.45 -21.29 17.77
C PRO A 4 1.32 -22.22 17.32
N ASP A 5 0.84 -23.05 18.24
CA ASP A 5 -0.26 -23.97 18.00
C ASP A 5 -1.54 -23.19 17.67
N SER A 6 -2.16 -23.59 16.56
CA SER A 6 -3.29 -22.93 15.94
C SER A 6 -4.61 -23.24 16.66
N ALA A 7 -5.13 -22.27 17.41
CA ALA A 7 -6.56 -22.03 17.53
C ALA A 7 -6.79 -20.58 18.01
N TYR A 8 -7.42 -19.76 17.17
CA TYR A 8 -7.94 -18.42 17.48
C TYR A 8 -6.98 -17.23 17.60
N LYS A 9 -5.68 -17.40 17.32
CA LYS A 9 -4.74 -16.28 17.36
C LYS A 9 -4.43 -15.68 15.96
N ARG A 10 -4.90 -14.45 15.69
CA ARG A 10 -4.50 -13.49 14.63
C ARG A 10 -3.06 -12.94 14.80
N TYR A 11 -2.07 -13.81 14.70
CA TYR A 11 -0.67 -13.38 14.67
C TYR A 11 -0.40 -12.41 13.51
N ALA A 12 0.46 -11.42 13.75
CA ALA A 12 0.90 -10.51 12.71
C ALA A 12 1.96 -11.18 11.82
N TYR A 13 1.86 -10.98 10.51
CA TYR A 13 2.78 -11.54 9.52
C TYR A 13 2.97 -10.56 8.36
N PHE A 14 4.03 -10.74 7.57
CA PHE A 14 4.20 -10.07 6.27
C PHE A 14 3.97 -11.05 5.13
N GLY A 15 3.23 -10.60 4.12
CA GLY A 15 3.03 -11.30 2.86
C GLY A 15 3.72 -10.58 1.70
N SER A 16 3.85 -11.25 0.56
CA SER A 16 4.32 -10.62 -0.68
C SER A 16 3.16 -9.88 -1.39
N GLU A 17 3.46 -8.80 -2.11
CA GLU A 17 2.47 -7.99 -2.85
C GLU A 17 1.62 -8.81 -3.84
N LYS A 18 2.12 -9.97 -4.27
CA LYS A 18 1.48 -10.78 -5.31
C LYS A 18 0.38 -11.70 -4.80
N ASP A 19 0.39 -12.00 -3.50
CA ASP A 19 -0.28 -13.21 -3.07
C ASP A 19 -1.69 -12.96 -2.53
N TYR A 20 -1.97 -11.95 -1.68
CA TYR A 20 -3.22 -12.01 -0.90
C TYR A 20 -3.73 -10.66 -0.29
N GLN A 21 -3.97 -9.61 -1.08
CA GLN A 21 -4.54 -8.34 -0.54
C GLN A 21 -5.81 -8.57 0.31
N GLN A 22 -6.64 -9.53 -0.06
CA GLN A 22 -7.89 -9.89 0.64
C GLN A 22 -7.73 -10.69 1.94
N TYR A 23 -6.53 -11.15 2.30
CA TYR A 23 -6.29 -11.90 3.54
C TYR A 23 -5.30 -11.20 4.48
N VAL A 24 -4.62 -10.15 4.02
CA VAL A 24 -3.60 -9.42 4.76
C VAL A 24 -4.22 -8.17 5.37
N ILE A 25 -4.11 -8.00 6.69
CA ILE A 25 -4.48 -6.74 7.34
C ILE A 25 -3.40 -5.69 7.02
N PRO A 26 -3.72 -4.62 6.28
CA PRO A 26 -2.75 -3.58 5.99
C PRO A 26 -2.35 -2.85 7.28
N ILE A 27 -1.04 -2.76 7.51
CA ILE A 27 -0.48 -2.01 8.64
C ILE A 27 -0.66 -0.52 8.40
N GLN A 28 -1.34 0.15 9.33
CA GLN A 28 -1.52 1.59 9.37
C GLN A 28 -0.93 2.17 10.65
N PHE A 29 -0.61 3.47 10.59
CA PHE A 29 -0.05 4.23 11.71
C PHE A 29 -0.99 5.36 12.08
N SER A 30 -1.25 5.54 13.38
CA SER A 30 -2.15 6.59 13.90
C SER A 30 -1.66 8.02 13.61
N ALA A 31 -0.37 8.17 13.34
CA ALA A 31 0.32 9.40 12.98
C ALA A 31 1.57 9.04 12.14
N SER A 32 2.32 10.03 11.67
CA SER A 32 3.58 9.76 10.97
C SER A 32 4.62 9.20 11.96
N PRO A 33 5.06 7.93 11.84
CA PRO A 33 6.01 7.34 12.77
C PRO A 33 7.42 7.94 12.65
N GLN A 34 7.66 8.77 11.63
CA GLN A 34 8.94 9.46 11.41
C GLN A 34 9.17 10.62 12.39
N TYR A 35 8.11 11.13 13.01
CA TYR A 35 8.19 12.28 13.92
C TYR A 35 8.03 11.86 15.38
N ASP A 36 7.08 10.96 15.67
CA ASP A 36 6.75 10.53 17.01
C ASP A 36 6.35 9.05 17.04
N GLU A 37 6.26 8.50 18.24
CA GLU A 37 5.69 7.18 18.48
C GLU A 37 4.24 7.12 17.98
N SER A 38 3.96 6.15 17.11
CA SER A 38 2.63 5.95 16.55
C SER A 38 2.13 4.54 16.79
N TYR A 39 0.85 4.43 17.15
CA TYR A 39 0.18 3.13 17.26
C TYR A 39 0.10 2.47 15.90
N VAL A 40 0.32 1.15 15.90
CA VAL A 40 0.11 0.31 14.75
C VAL A 40 -1.27 -0.31 14.82
N PHE A 41 -2.07 -0.14 13.77
CA PHE A 41 -3.41 -0.68 13.68
C PHE A 41 -3.72 -1.15 12.26
N GLY A 42 -4.84 -1.85 12.09
CA GLY A 42 -5.40 -2.22 10.80
C GLY A 42 -6.91 -2.34 10.89
N ILE A 43 -7.56 -2.63 9.77
CA ILE A 43 -9.00 -2.91 9.72
C ILE A 43 -9.17 -4.41 9.51
N ASN A 44 -10.06 -5.03 10.28
CA ASN A 44 -10.48 -6.39 10.03
C ASN A 44 -11.72 -6.39 9.12
N ASP A 45 -11.53 -6.84 7.89
CA ASP A 45 -12.56 -6.79 6.84
C ASP A 45 -13.76 -7.70 7.13
N GLU A 46 -13.62 -8.75 7.96
CA GLU A 46 -14.76 -9.63 8.30
C GLU A 46 -15.83 -8.93 9.16
N VAL A 47 -15.42 -7.94 9.96
CA VAL A 47 -16.31 -7.27 10.93
C VAL A 47 -16.26 -5.75 10.85
N GLU A 48 -15.53 -5.19 9.87
CA GLU A 48 -15.32 -3.74 9.66
C GLU A 48 -14.90 -2.98 10.93
N ASP A 49 -14.01 -3.58 11.73
CA ASP A 49 -13.59 -2.98 13.01
C ASP A 49 -12.06 -2.86 13.12
N VAL A 50 -11.61 -1.89 13.91
CA VAL A 50 -10.19 -1.54 14.06
C VAL A 50 -9.52 -2.52 15.00
N VAL A 51 -8.41 -3.09 14.54
CA VAL A 51 -7.54 -3.95 15.34
C VAL A 51 -6.19 -3.29 15.54
N TYR A 52 -5.60 -3.45 16.73
CA TYR A 52 -4.34 -2.88 17.15
C TYR A 52 -3.28 -3.95 17.28
N LEU A 53 -2.03 -3.57 17.00
CA LEU A 53 -0.89 -4.45 17.17
C LEU A 53 -0.48 -4.49 18.65
N TYR A 54 -0.45 -5.68 19.21
CA TYR A 54 -0.09 -5.94 20.60
C TYR A 54 1.19 -6.77 20.69
N ASP A 55 1.96 -6.49 21.73
CA ASP A 55 2.99 -7.39 22.24
C ASP A 55 2.34 -8.38 23.23
N ILE A 56 2.61 -9.67 23.07
CA ILE A 56 1.94 -10.71 23.87
C ILE A 56 2.86 -11.40 24.88
N THR A 57 4.20 -11.16 24.90
CA THR A 57 5.06 -11.89 25.86
C THR A 57 6.45 -11.30 26.16
N MET A 58 6.83 -11.41 27.45
CA MET A 58 8.12 -11.10 28.08
C MET A 58 9.26 -12.07 27.70
N SER A 59 9.91 -11.87 26.55
CA SER A 59 11.18 -12.52 26.23
C SER A 59 12.24 -11.46 25.92
N ILE A 60 13.47 -11.64 26.41
CA ILE A 60 14.59 -10.69 26.17
C ILE A 60 15.19 -10.82 24.76
N PHE A 61 14.88 -11.91 24.04
CA PHE A 61 15.49 -12.23 22.74
C PHE A 61 14.55 -11.97 21.56
N GLY A 62 13.26 -11.84 21.82
CA GLY A 62 12.27 -11.47 20.80
C GLY A 62 10.84 -11.69 21.26
N VAL A 63 9.92 -10.90 20.71
CA VAL A 63 8.50 -10.88 21.06
C VAL A 63 7.66 -11.07 19.81
N TYR A 64 6.74 -12.03 19.83
CA TYR A 64 5.76 -12.20 18.76
C TYR A 64 4.68 -11.13 18.83
N LEU A 65 4.20 -10.73 17.67
CA LEU A 65 3.22 -9.67 17.52
C LEU A 65 1.86 -10.22 17.08
N TYR A 66 0.81 -9.53 17.48
CA TYR A 66 -0.57 -10.00 17.35
C TYR A 66 -1.54 -8.86 17.07
N PHE A 67 -2.57 -9.09 16.25
CA PHE A 67 -3.66 -8.12 16.03
C PHE A 67 -4.90 -8.45 16.85
N ASP A 68 -5.33 -7.55 17.73
CA ASP A 68 -6.56 -7.71 18.51
C ASP A 68 -7.38 -6.42 18.59
N TYR A 69 -8.61 -6.53 19.07
CA TYR A 69 -9.44 -5.38 19.38
C TYR A 69 -8.89 -4.59 20.57
N TYR A 70 -9.23 -3.30 20.60
CA TYR A 70 -8.84 -2.39 21.66
C TYR A 70 -9.20 -2.94 23.05
N ASN A 71 -8.21 -3.05 23.95
CA ASN A 71 -8.37 -3.56 25.33
C ASN A 71 -9.00 -4.96 25.43
N SER A 72 -8.83 -5.80 24.41
CA SER A 72 -9.24 -7.23 24.43
C SER A 72 -8.65 -8.00 25.62
N ASP A 73 -7.41 -7.72 26.01
CA ASP A 73 -6.75 -8.25 27.20
C ASP A 73 -5.94 -7.14 27.90
N PRO A 74 -6.16 -6.88 29.21
CA PRO A 74 -5.46 -5.83 29.95
C PRO A 74 -3.96 -6.08 30.15
N TYR A 75 -3.47 -7.30 29.89
CA TYR A 75 -2.05 -7.64 29.98
C TYR A 75 -1.29 -7.39 28.68
N PHE A 76 -1.99 -7.17 27.57
CA PHE A 76 -1.36 -6.89 26.29
C PHE A 76 -0.95 -5.43 26.20
N LYS A 77 0.28 -5.19 25.75
CA LYS A 77 0.79 -3.84 25.58
C LYS A 77 0.67 -3.45 24.11
N GLU A 78 -0.02 -2.34 23.87
CA GLU A 78 -0.10 -1.74 22.54
C GLU A 78 1.29 -1.37 22.03
N VAL A 79 1.56 -1.77 20.80
CA VAL A 79 2.82 -1.50 20.13
C VAL A 79 2.77 -0.11 19.52
N LYS A 80 3.70 0.73 19.97
CA LYS A 80 4.01 2.02 19.36
C LYS A 80 5.36 1.94 18.69
N LEU A 81 5.43 2.36 17.44
CA LEU A 81 6.65 2.36 16.66
C LEU A 81 7.03 3.78 16.26
N THR A 82 8.33 4.04 16.27
CA THR A 82 8.96 5.13 15.51
C THR A 82 9.67 4.56 14.28
N ALA A 83 9.87 5.40 13.26
CA ALA A 83 10.55 5.06 12.04
C ALA A 83 11.84 5.87 11.91
N GLU A 84 12.97 5.17 11.90
CA GLU A 84 14.28 5.75 11.65
C GLU A 84 14.66 5.52 10.19
N TYR A 85 14.89 6.60 9.43
CA TYR A 85 15.36 6.52 8.05
C TYR A 85 16.78 5.95 7.99
N ILE A 86 17.01 4.96 7.12
CA ILE A 86 18.32 4.32 6.95
C ILE A 86 18.97 4.69 5.62
N LYS A 87 18.25 4.48 4.50
CA LYS A 87 18.77 4.71 3.15
C LYS A 87 17.65 4.80 2.12
N THR A 88 17.98 5.29 0.93
CA THR A 88 17.13 5.18 -0.26
C THR A 88 17.70 4.13 -1.21
N VAL A 89 16.87 3.20 -1.67
CA VAL A 89 17.22 2.21 -2.70
C VAL A 89 16.17 2.29 -3.79
N LYS A 90 16.61 2.56 -5.03
CA LYS A 90 15.72 2.71 -6.20
C LYS A 90 14.59 3.75 -5.99
N ASP A 91 14.88 4.85 -5.30
CA ASP A 91 13.90 5.90 -4.93
C ASP A 91 12.93 5.54 -3.78
N GLN A 92 13.08 4.37 -3.14
CA GLN A 92 12.37 4.03 -1.90
C GLN A 92 13.18 4.38 -0.68
N SER A 93 12.62 5.24 0.17
CA SER A 93 13.10 5.35 1.54
C SER A 93 12.85 4.06 2.31
N GLN A 94 13.91 3.55 2.93
CA GLN A 94 13.90 2.38 3.79
C GLN A 94 14.10 2.81 5.23
N TYR A 95 13.26 2.28 6.11
CA TYR A 95 13.17 2.64 7.51
C TYR A 95 13.41 1.42 8.39
N LYS A 96 14.02 1.65 9.54
CA LYS A 96 14.04 0.73 10.67
C LYS A 96 12.92 1.14 11.62
N LEU A 97 12.01 0.21 11.96
CA LEU A 97 10.92 0.48 12.89
C LEU A 97 11.30 0.05 14.31
N ILE A 98 11.08 0.94 15.27
CA ILE A 98 11.62 0.84 16.63
C ILE A 98 10.48 0.97 17.64
N MET A 99 10.36 -0.01 18.54
CA MET A 99 9.55 0.10 19.75
C MET A 99 10.44 0.47 20.94
N ASN A 100 10.04 1.49 21.70
CA ASN A 100 10.65 1.80 22.98
C ASN A 100 9.94 1.01 24.09
N ASN A 101 10.65 0.06 24.70
CA ASN A 101 10.13 -0.68 25.84
C ASN A 101 11.02 -0.50 27.07
N LYS A 102 10.59 0.36 28.00
CA LYS A 102 11.27 0.57 29.29
C LYS A 102 12.79 0.82 29.10
N GLU A 103 13.12 1.83 28.30
CA GLU A 103 14.50 2.25 27.95
C GLU A 103 15.29 1.30 27.05
N ARG A 104 14.67 0.24 26.53
CA ARG A 104 15.29 -0.63 25.51
C ARG A 104 14.61 -0.45 24.17
N HIS A 105 15.42 -0.28 23.13
CA HIS A 105 14.96 -0.34 21.75
C HIS A 105 14.77 -1.81 21.35
N MET A 106 13.60 -2.13 20.81
CA MET A 106 13.37 -3.34 20.06
C MET A 106 12.99 -2.97 18.64
N PHE A 107 13.42 -3.77 17.68
CA PHE A 107 13.23 -3.49 16.27
C PHE A 107 12.22 -4.43 15.66
N LEU A 108 11.40 -3.91 14.76
CA LEU A 108 10.53 -4.74 13.96
C LEU A 108 11.37 -5.64 13.05
N TYR A 109 11.13 -6.94 13.14
CA TYR A 109 11.90 -7.97 12.48
C TYR A 109 10.98 -9.02 11.88
N CYS A 110 11.26 -9.35 10.63
CA CYS A 110 10.65 -10.43 9.88
C CYS A 110 11.80 -11.36 9.45
N PRO A 111 11.93 -12.56 10.05
CA PRO A 111 12.95 -13.50 9.64
C PRO A 111 12.62 -13.98 8.23
N GLU A 112 13.45 -13.66 7.23
CA GLU A 112 13.34 -14.23 5.89
C GLU A 112 13.57 -15.75 5.98
N THR A 113 12.50 -16.53 6.07
CA THR A 113 12.63 -17.99 6.02
C THR A 113 12.36 -18.47 4.61
N SER A 114 13.39 -19.03 3.97
CA SER A 114 13.35 -19.52 2.58
C SER A 114 12.40 -20.71 2.33
N SER A 115 11.48 -21.04 3.25
CA SER A 115 10.69 -22.27 3.21
C SER A 115 9.23 -22.19 3.67
N SER A 116 8.74 -21.06 4.20
CA SER A 116 7.31 -20.90 4.51
C SER A 116 6.64 -19.80 3.71
N SER A 117 5.36 -19.99 3.39
CA SER A 117 4.52 -18.99 2.72
C SER A 117 4.16 -17.79 3.60
N TRP A 118 4.55 -17.80 4.88
CA TRP A 118 4.24 -16.77 5.87
C TRP A 118 5.46 -16.55 6.77
N ASP A 119 5.95 -15.31 6.82
CA ASP A 119 6.98 -14.89 7.78
C ASP A 119 6.34 -14.06 8.89
N TRP A 120 6.47 -14.54 10.13
CA TRP A 120 5.84 -13.95 11.30
C TRP A 120 6.55 -12.68 11.75
N LEU A 121 5.75 -11.68 12.12
CA LEU A 121 6.25 -10.41 12.60
C LEU A 121 6.68 -10.52 14.07
N GLN A 122 7.88 -10.03 14.35
CA GLN A 122 8.49 -10.08 15.68
C GLN A 122 9.12 -8.73 16.02
N LEU A 123 9.27 -8.48 17.31
CA LEU A 123 10.21 -7.50 17.83
C LEU A 123 11.48 -8.21 18.26
N ASN A 124 12.64 -7.70 17.87
CA ASN A 124 13.94 -8.30 18.19
C ASN A 124 14.89 -7.23 18.74
N SER A 125 15.77 -7.60 19.67
CA SER A 125 16.72 -6.67 20.31
C SER A 125 17.99 -6.40 19.48
N ASN A 126 18.29 -7.25 18.50
CA ASN A 126 19.54 -7.21 17.74
C ASN A 126 19.34 -7.10 16.22
N ASN A 127 18.26 -7.71 15.71
CA ASN A 127 17.98 -7.78 14.28
C ASN A 127 16.80 -6.88 13.92
N PHE A 128 16.81 -6.36 12.70
CA PHE A 128 15.70 -5.58 12.16
C PHE A 128 15.51 -5.87 10.68
N THR A 129 14.29 -5.65 10.19
CA THR A 129 13.98 -5.70 8.77
C THR A 129 13.77 -4.26 8.29
N LEU A 130 14.38 -3.92 7.14
CA LEU A 130 14.18 -2.63 6.50
C LEU A 130 12.81 -2.61 5.84
N MET A 131 12.00 -1.61 6.19
CA MET A 131 10.63 -1.46 5.71
C MET A 131 10.50 -0.22 4.82
N SER A 132 9.63 -0.32 3.81
CA SER A 132 9.18 0.83 3.03
C SER A 132 7.68 1.00 3.22
N PHE A 133 7.23 2.25 3.27
CA PHE A 133 5.82 2.58 3.42
C PHE A 133 5.19 2.79 2.05
N TYR A 134 4.18 1.99 1.73
CA TYR A 134 3.40 2.14 0.51
C TYR A 134 1.99 2.62 0.84
N PRO A 135 1.51 3.68 0.16
CA PRO A 135 0.12 4.07 0.27
C PRO A 135 -0.73 2.98 -0.39
N LEU A 136 -1.62 2.35 0.38
CA LEU A 136 -2.57 1.37 -0.17
C LEU A 136 -3.57 2.07 -1.10
N HIS A 137 -4.02 3.26 -0.72
CA HIS A 137 -4.86 4.12 -1.54
C HIS A 137 -4.45 5.58 -1.38
N PHE A 138 -4.71 6.38 -2.40
CA PHE A 138 -4.68 7.83 -2.32
C PHE A 138 -6.09 8.37 -2.22
N GLU A 139 -6.37 9.12 -1.16
CA GLU A 139 -7.56 9.96 -1.13
C GLU A 139 -7.55 10.97 -2.28
N ASN A 140 -8.74 11.28 -2.77
CA ASN A 140 -8.97 12.27 -3.81
C ASN A 140 -8.33 13.64 -3.50
N SER A 141 -8.34 14.05 -2.23
CA SER A 141 -7.68 15.26 -1.72
C SER A 141 -6.17 15.27 -2.05
N ILE A 142 -5.49 14.15 -1.78
CA ILE A 142 -4.06 13.93 -2.05
C ILE A 142 -3.80 13.88 -3.55
N VAL A 143 -4.63 13.15 -4.30
CA VAL A 143 -4.53 13.08 -5.78
C VAL A 143 -4.60 14.48 -6.38
N LYS A 144 -5.64 15.26 -6.04
CA LYS A 144 -5.80 16.65 -6.51
C LYS A 144 -4.60 17.52 -6.15
N LYS A 145 -4.08 17.40 -4.92
CA LYS A 145 -2.90 18.16 -4.48
C LYS A 145 -1.67 17.80 -5.31
N ARG A 146 -1.39 16.51 -5.54
CA ARG A 146 -0.27 16.05 -6.37
C ARG A 146 -0.42 16.52 -7.82
N CYS A 147 -1.61 16.34 -8.40
CA CYS A 147 -1.92 16.79 -9.75
C CYS A 147 -1.69 18.31 -9.91
N LYS A 148 -2.10 19.14 -8.94
CA LYS A 148 -1.86 20.59 -8.93
C LYS A 148 -0.41 21.00 -8.66
N GLY A 149 0.40 20.09 -8.11
CA GLY A 149 1.83 20.31 -7.92
C GLY A 149 2.62 20.03 -9.20
N VAL A 150 2.22 19.01 -9.95
CA VAL A 150 2.82 18.64 -11.25
C VAL A 150 2.29 19.53 -12.38
N TRP A 151 0.99 19.79 -12.40
CA TRP A 151 0.29 20.59 -13.39
C TRP A 151 -0.24 21.88 -12.77
N SER A 152 -0.31 22.96 -13.57
CA SER A 152 -0.77 24.27 -13.09
C SER A 152 -2.06 24.20 -12.26
N SER A 153 -2.13 24.95 -11.17
CA SER A 153 -3.30 25.04 -10.28
C SER A 153 -4.59 25.48 -10.97
N ARG A 154 -4.51 26.00 -12.21
CA ARG A 154 -5.63 26.42 -13.05
C ARG A 154 -6.30 25.27 -13.81
N VAL A 155 -5.71 24.08 -13.85
CA VAL A 155 -6.30 22.94 -14.55
C VAL A 155 -7.49 22.40 -13.73
N PRO A 156 -8.71 22.36 -14.28
CA PRO A 156 -9.85 21.79 -13.58
C PRO A 156 -9.70 20.27 -13.47
N ILE A 157 -9.69 19.75 -12.24
CA ILE A 157 -9.59 18.31 -11.97
C ILE A 157 -10.95 17.79 -11.56
N LYS A 158 -11.48 16.84 -12.34
CA LYS A 158 -12.66 16.06 -12.00
C LYS A 158 -12.24 14.67 -11.52
N THR A 159 -12.94 14.18 -10.53
CA THR A 159 -12.65 12.90 -9.87
C THR A 159 -13.94 12.13 -9.73
N SER A 160 -13.93 10.86 -10.12
CA SER A 160 -15.08 9.94 -10.00
C SER A 160 -15.19 9.34 -8.61
N ASP A 161 -14.05 9.04 -7.97
CA ASP A 161 -13.99 8.22 -6.77
C ASP A 161 -13.45 9.03 -5.57
N SER A 162 -13.78 8.58 -4.35
CA SER A 162 -13.31 9.17 -3.09
C SER A 162 -11.85 8.82 -2.80
N ALA A 163 -11.39 7.64 -3.25
CA ALA A 163 -10.02 7.16 -3.15
C ALA A 163 -9.64 6.35 -4.40
N CYS A 164 -8.35 6.17 -4.64
CA CYS A 164 -7.83 5.34 -5.73
C CYS A 164 -6.61 4.53 -5.30
N THR A 165 -6.46 3.32 -5.84
CA THR A 165 -5.30 2.44 -5.59
C THR A 165 -4.18 2.76 -6.58
N PRO A 166 -2.96 3.11 -6.15
CA PRO A 166 -1.85 3.32 -7.06
C PRO A 166 -1.47 2.02 -7.79
N VAL A 167 -0.84 2.14 -8.95
CA VAL A 167 -0.47 0.97 -9.78
C VAL A 167 1.00 1.00 -10.12
N SER A 168 1.66 -0.16 -10.15
CA SER A 168 3.05 -0.24 -10.62
C SER A 168 3.12 -0.10 -12.15
N ASP A 169 4.31 0.22 -12.65
CA ASP A 169 4.59 0.27 -14.08
C ASP A 169 4.33 -1.07 -14.78
N GLU A 170 4.62 -2.20 -14.10
CA GLU A 170 4.36 -3.54 -14.62
C GLU A 170 2.85 -3.79 -14.81
N ILE A 171 2.04 -3.39 -13.82
CA ILE A 171 0.58 -3.50 -13.91
C ILE A 171 0.06 -2.62 -15.04
N ALA A 172 0.50 -1.37 -15.13
CA ALA A 172 0.11 -0.47 -16.22
C ALA A 172 0.48 -1.05 -17.60
N LYS A 173 1.71 -1.54 -17.78
CA LYS A 173 2.16 -2.18 -19.04
C LYS A 173 1.31 -3.40 -19.37
N LYS A 174 1.02 -4.26 -18.40
CA LYS A 174 0.18 -5.44 -18.59
C LYS A 174 -1.23 -5.05 -19.03
N LEU A 175 -1.85 -4.07 -18.37
CA LEU A 175 -3.19 -3.57 -18.73
C LEU A 175 -3.23 -3.02 -20.17
N TYR A 176 -2.17 -2.31 -20.59
CA TYR A 176 -2.05 -1.81 -21.96
C TYR A 176 -1.93 -2.95 -22.99
N GLN A 177 -1.14 -3.99 -22.66
CA GLN A 177 -1.00 -5.19 -23.49
C GLN A 177 -2.31 -5.98 -23.58
N ASP A 178 -3.02 -6.14 -22.46
CA ASP A 178 -4.30 -6.84 -22.39
C ASP A 178 -5.40 -6.11 -23.18
N ALA A 179 -5.33 -4.77 -23.25
CA ALA A 179 -6.19 -3.95 -24.11
C ALA A 179 -5.84 -4.08 -25.61
N LYS A 180 -4.69 -4.69 -25.94
CA LYS A 180 -4.14 -4.84 -27.30
C LYS A 180 -3.96 -3.51 -28.03
N LEU A 181 -3.80 -2.39 -27.30
CA LEU A 181 -3.80 -1.06 -27.89
C LEU A 181 -2.65 -0.85 -28.88
N GLY A 182 -1.50 -1.50 -28.67
CA GLY A 182 -0.37 -1.45 -29.61
C GLY A 182 -0.65 -2.08 -30.98
N SER A 183 -1.75 -2.81 -31.16
CA SER A 183 -2.16 -3.41 -32.44
C SER A 183 -3.13 -2.57 -33.27
N TYR A 184 -3.59 -1.44 -32.73
CA TYR A 184 -4.51 -0.54 -33.43
C TYR A 184 -3.77 0.67 -34.00
N GLU A 185 -4.14 1.06 -35.21
CA GLU A 185 -3.67 2.30 -35.83
C GLU A 185 -4.63 3.46 -35.51
N ARG A 186 -4.08 4.66 -35.33
CA ARG A 186 -4.88 5.86 -35.13
C ARG A 186 -5.63 6.23 -36.40
N ARG A 187 -6.93 6.47 -36.27
CA ARG A 187 -7.80 6.99 -37.33
C ARG A 187 -8.49 8.25 -36.81
N VAL A 188 -8.26 9.39 -37.47
CA VAL A 188 -8.63 10.72 -36.96
C VAL A 188 -10.08 10.83 -36.51
N GLU A 189 -11.01 10.20 -37.23
CA GLU A 189 -12.45 10.30 -36.96
C GLU A 189 -13.05 9.08 -36.25
N SER A 190 -12.45 7.89 -36.41
CA SER A 190 -13.04 6.63 -35.93
C SER A 190 -12.29 5.98 -34.77
N PHE A 191 -11.03 6.33 -34.55
CA PHE A 191 -10.21 5.80 -33.45
C PHE A 191 -9.01 6.73 -33.17
N ASN A 192 -9.27 7.86 -32.51
CA ASN A 192 -8.29 8.90 -32.22
C ASN A 192 -7.73 8.77 -30.79
N TYR A 193 -6.90 9.73 -30.36
CA TYR A 193 -6.26 9.68 -29.04
C TYR A 193 -7.24 9.54 -27.87
N GLU A 194 -8.43 10.16 -27.96
CA GLU A 194 -9.47 10.05 -26.94
C GLU A 194 -9.99 8.61 -26.87
N ASP A 195 -10.22 7.97 -28.02
CA ASP A 195 -10.68 6.57 -28.09
C ASP A 195 -9.65 5.60 -27.50
N PHE A 196 -8.36 5.76 -27.81
CA PHE A 196 -7.28 4.97 -27.19
C PHE A 196 -7.32 5.08 -25.66
N CYS A 197 -7.48 6.30 -25.15
CA CYS A 197 -7.55 6.52 -23.72
C CYS A 197 -8.82 5.91 -23.09
N HIS A 198 -9.98 6.06 -23.73
CA HIS A 198 -11.22 5.48 -23.23
C HIS A 198 -11.18 3.95 -23.22
N VAL A 199 -10.66 3.31 -24.27
CA VAL A 199 -10.46 1.86 -24.31
C VAL A 199 -9.49 1.42 -23.21
N TYR A 200 -8.37 2.14 -23.01
CA TYR A 200 -7.43 1.80 -21.97
C TYR A 200 -8.06 1.91 -20.58
N LYS A 201 -8.75 3.01 -20.28
CA LYS A 201 -9.47 3.19 -19.00
C LYS A 201 -10.55 2.12 -18.79
N ALA A 202 -11.27 1.73 -19.85
CA ALA A 202 -12.24 0.64 -19.76
C ALA A 202 -11.58 -0.71 -19.45
N GLN A 203 -10.40 -0.99 -20.02
CA GLN A 203 -9.64 -2.21 -19.69
C GLN A 203 -9.17 -2.20 -18.23
N VAL A 204 -8.77 -1.04 -17.69
CA VAL A 204 -8.42 -0.87 -16.27
C VAL A 204 -9.62 -1.27 -15.40
N SER A 205 -10.80 -0.68 -15.62
CA SER A 205 -12.00 -0.99 -14.83
C SER A 205 -12.44 -2.45 -14.97
N LYS A 206 -12.36 -3.02 -16.18
CA LYS A 206 -12.65 -4.44 -16.42
C LYS A 206 -11.71 -5.36 -15.65
N THR A 207 -10.44 -4.99 -15.56
CA THR A 207 -9.44 -5.80 -14.84
C THR A 207 -9.61 -5.68 -13.33
N ALA A 208 -9.87 -4.46 -12.83
CA ALA A 208 -10.18 -4.23 -11.43
C ALA A 208 -11.39 -5.08 -10.98
N TYR A 209 -12.47 -5.06 -11.76
CA TYR A 209 -13.66 -5.89 -11.50
C TYR A 209 -13.35 -7.39 -11.49
N LYS A 210 -12.55 -7.87 -12.46
CA LYS A 210 -12.17 -9.30 -12.52
C LYS A 210 -11.32 -9.76 -11.34
N ASN A 211 -10.55 -8.85 -10.76
CA ASN A 211 -9.63 -9.12 -9.65
C ASN A 211 -10.27 -8.79 -8.29
N ASP A 212 -11.58 -8.53 -8.27
CA ASP A 212 -12.33 -8.18 -7.05
C ASP A 212 -11.70 -7.01 -6.27
N VAL A 213 -11.22 -6.00 -7.00
CA VAL A 213 -10.58 -4.83 -6.40
C VAL A 213 -11.65 -3.91 -5.83
N GLU A 214 -11.63 -3.71 -4.51
CA GLU A 214 -12.59 -2.86 -3.81
C GLU A 214 -12.46 -1.37 -4.15
N ILE A 215 -11.22 -0.88 -4.33
CA ILE A 215 -10.93 0.53 -4.63
C ILE A 215 -10.27 0.67 -6.00
N ALA A 216 -10.92 1.45 -6.88
CA ALA A 216 -10.52 1.64 -8.26
C ALA A 216 -9.05 2.06 -8.43
N TYR A 217 -8.39 1.55 -9.46
CA TYR A 217 -7.01 1.93 -9.79
C TYR A 217 -6.89 3.42 -10.18
N CYS A 218 -5.77 4.03 -9.80
CA CYS A 218 -5.54 5.46 -9.95
C CYS A 218 -5.05 5.84 -11.36
N PHE A 219 -6.01 5.89 -12.29
CA PHE A 219 -5.79 6.31 -13.68
C PHE A 219 -6.44 7.67 -13.96
N ILE A 220 -5.66 8.59 -14.51
CA ILE A 220 -6.01 9.97 -14.80
C ILE A 220 -6.08 10.15 -16.31
N LEU A 221 -7.27 10.48 -16.82
CA LEU A 221 -7.45 10.91 -18.20
C LEU A 221 -7.22 12.42 -18.29
N MET A 222 -6.29 12.83 -19.14
CA MET A 222 -5.97 14.23 -19.37
C MET A 222 -6.24 14.60 -20.82
N TRP A 223 -7.01 15.67 -21.00
CA TRP A 223 -7.18 16.31 -22.30
C TRP A 223 -6.33 17.56 -22.38
N GLY A 224 -5.62 17.70 -23.48
CA GLY A 224 -4.76 18.83 -23.77
C GLY A 224 -4.94 19.32 -25.19
N LYS A 225 -4.42 20.50 -25.47
CA LYS A 225 -4.37 21.05 -26.82
C LYS A 225 -2.97 21.61 -27.07
N GLN A 226 -2.37 21.24 -28.19
CA GLN A 226 -1.14 21.84 -28.68
C GLN A 226 -1.45 22.54 -30.00
N GLN A 227 -1.32 23.87 -30.03
CA GLN A 227 -1.72 24.71 -31.17
C GLN A 227 -3.17 24.45 -31.62
N ASN A 228 -3.42 23.72 -32.71
CA ASN A 228 -4.75 23.36 -33.19
C ASN A 228 -5.15 21.91 -32.90
N ASP A 229 -4.22 21.08 -32.43
CA ASP A 229 -4.45 19.66 -32.21
C ASP A 229 -4.92 19.38 -30.78
N LYS A 230 -6.03 18.64 -30.67
CA LYS A 230 -6.50 18.08 -29.41
C LYS A 230 -5.81 16.75 -29.17
N ASN A 231 -5.30 16.57 -27.95
CA ASN A 231 -4.64 15.35 -27.52
C ASN A 231 -5.32 14.84 -26.24
N ALA A 232 -5.32 13.53 -26.09
CA ALA A 232 -5.68 12.88 -24.84
C ALA A 232 -4.57 11.93 -24.44
N VAL A 233 -4.27 11.89 -23.15
CA VAL A 233 -3.29 10.97 -22.58
C VAL A 233 -3.83 10.39 -21.29
N ILE A 234 -3.39 9.17 -20.99
CA ILE A 234 -3.58 8.56 -19.68
C ILE A 234 -2.28 8.70 -18.89
N ALA A 235 -2.40 9.22 -17.68
CA ALA A 235 -1.40 9.08 -16.63
C ALA A 235 -1.94 8.16 -15.52
N PHE A 236 -1.06 7.66 -14.69
CA PHE A 236 -1.43 6.94 -13.48
C PHE A 236 -0.52 7.38 -12.34
N LEU A 237 -1.01 7.25 -11.10
CA LEU A 237 -0.16 7.44 -9.93
C LEU A 237 0.53 6.13 -9.61
N ALA A 238 1.84 6.12 -9.77
CA ALA A 238 2.65 4.97 -9.43
C ALA A 238 2.86 4.87 -7.91
N ILE A 239 2.93 3.62 -7.44
CA ILE A 239 3.69 3.31 -6.24
C ILE A 239 5.14 3.55 -6.65
N SER A 240 5.82 4.55 -6.08
CA SER A 240 7.25 4.71 -6.37
C SER A 240 7.93 3.42 -5.93
N PRO A 241 8.57 2.68 -6.85
CA PRO A 241 9.40 1.56 -6.50
C PRO A 241 10.71 2.09 -5.91
#